data_AF-A0A386ZL21-F1
#
_entry.id   AF-A0A386ZL21-F1
#
_cell.length_a   1.000
_cell.length_b   1.000
_cell.length_c   1.000
_cell.angle_alpha   90.00
_cell.angle_beta   90.00
_cell.angle_gamma   90.00
#
_symmetry.space_group_name_H-M   'P 1'
#
loop_
_entity.id
_entity.type
_entity.pdbx_description
1 polymer ?
#
loop_
_entity_poly.entity_id
_entity_poly.type
_entity_poly.pdbx_seq_one_letter_code
_entity_poly.pdbx_strand_id
1 'polypeptide(L)'
;MQLISNPQIKTRGDGDDDGSPESVYSGGMSLLPTSVRTLLTQAPARWDEKHNQSEFAGKLIEIPREKDFNTLADILRDGNPALAQGSDLDRGLLKQASEIAGLGQGTIVVSSDGSSHSANPVADKLLTAAGGDRLAVHDLLYGTNMDCTVTEGHYDAQSHVANLLNHSWNGHDDGIAKVIETAGHDATSADPTVNRQSGEASWALANYVSTHSNELLHLGGTDQSIGMLDPKMTKALGSTLGAYIPDMVGTHEGTFGTHGFGAIDQAHVKDIFAVIDSNKDAARDFNRAAYASVTQMNQLIGSADANPYKLGEFAGRIDGAAQAGAKLEVEGRIADAKQQLEEQKLIFDSVKDLAPFGGKHIPRLLGLSDAKWAGFTVSDFTELGTKMGTPGVKEWMFGSAPDIQPNVDIKGDSSAPKRYYNILEGLTITNDHPDYSKDPVIGKYFDGNGKLMSFDAIKAMDGRNGQTSLVDFGGDMMTKFKDSLLPYNAGWQDGHDESGFHPR
;
A
#
# COMPACT_ATOMS: atom_id res chain seq x y z
N MET A 1 -26.50 -19.99 0.31
CA MET A 1 -26.07 -19.79 1.70
C MET A 1 -25.86 -18.31 1.99
N GLN A 2 -25.09 -17.58 1.16
CA GLN A 2 -24.83 -16.13 1.31
C GLN A 2 -26.08 -15.27 1.60
N LEU A 3 -27.17 -15.45 0.86
CA LEU A 3 -28.44 -14.75 1.13
C LEU A 3 -29.01 -15.01 2.54
N ILE A 4 -29.02 -16.27 2.97
CA ILE A 4 -29.58 -16.66 4.28
C ILE A 4 -28.69 -16.16 5.41
N SER A 5 -27.38 -16.08 5.19
CA SER A 5 -26.42 -15.51 6.15
C SER A 5 -26.31 -13.99 6.11
N ASN A 6 -27.10 -13.29 5.30
CA ASN A 6 -27.00 -11.84 5.19
C ASN A 6 -27.93 -11.14 6.20
N PRO A 7 -27.41 -10.50 7.26
CA PRO A 7 -28.23 -9.82 8.27
C PRO A 7 -29.02 -8.63 7.72
N GLN A 8 -28.66 -8.09 6.55
CA GLN A 8 -29.42 -7.02 5.90
C GLN A 8 -30.70 -7.53 5.21
N ILE A 9 -30.80 -8.85 4.97
CA ILE A 9 -32.00 -9.46 4.39
C ILE A 9 -32.98 -9.74 5.53
N LYS A 10 -34.14 -9.06 5.46
CA LYS A 10 -35.24 -9.18 6.42
C LYS A 10 -36.47 -9.75 5.72
N THR A 11 -37.09 -10.75 6.32
CA THR A 11 -38.37 -11.28 5.89
C THR A 11 -39.44 -10.99 6.95
N ARG A 12 -40.66 -10.69 6.48
CA ARG A 12 -41.82 -10.56 7.34
C ARG A 12 -42.25 -11.97 7.75
N GLY A 13 -42.32 -12.25 9.04
CA GLY A 13 -42.97 -13.45 9.54
C GLY A 13 -44.49 -13.33 9.39
N ASP A 14 -45.18 -14.46 9.28
CA ASP A 14 -46.63 -14.49 9.43
C ASP A 14 -46.95 -14.00 10.85
N GLY A 15 -47.66 -12.88 10.97
CA GLY A 15 -48.19 -12.45 12.25
C GLY A 15 -49.19 -13.50 12.73
N ASP A 16 -49.10 -13.92 13.99
CA ASP A 16 -50.18 -14.68 14.59
C ASP A 16 -51.45 -13.82 14.58
N ASP A 17 -52.60 -14.42 14.26
CA ASP A 17 -53.93 -13.78 14.19
C ASP A 17 -54.41 -13.19 15.55
N ASP A 18 -53.53 -13.18 16.57
CA ASP A 18 -53.78 -12.74 17.94
C ASP A 18 -53.37 -11.28 18.24
N GLY A 19 -52.82 -10.56 17.25
CA GLY A 19 -52.41 -9.17 17.39
C GLY A 19 -51.03 -8.96 18.03
N SER A 20 -50.22 -10.02 18.13
CA SER A 20 -48.80 -9.91 18.47
C SER A 20 -48.01 -9.14 17.39
N PRO A 21 -46.95 -8.39 17.78
CA PRO A 21 -46.15 -7.64 16.82
C PRO A 21 -45.49 -8.60 15.83
N GLU A 22 -45.56 -8.27 14.55
CA GLU A 22 -44.98 -9.10 13.49
C GLU A 22 -43.51 -9.40 13.75
N SER A 23 -43.16 -10.68 13.84
CA SER A 23 -41.78 -11.12 13.95
C SER A 23 -41.06 -10.82 12.63
N VAL A 24 -40.02 -9.97 12.68
CA VAL A 24 -39.10 -9.76 11.55
C VAL A 24 -37.96 -10.76 11.71
N TYR A 25 -37.82 -11.69 10.77
CA TYR A 25 -36.67 -12.60 10.71
C TYR A 25 -35.58 -11.95 9.88
N SER A 26 -34.37 -11.83 10.43
CA SER A 26 -33.19 -11.41 9.68
C SER A 26 -32.34 -12.62 9.32
N GLY A 27 -31.62 -12.53 8.20
CA GLY A 27 -30.51 -13.43 7.93
C GLY A 27 -29.40 -13.33 8.99
N GLY A 28 -28.37 -14.15 8.83
CA GLY A 28 -27.15 -14.06 9.65
C GLY A 28 -26.51 -15.41 9.96
N MET A 29 -25.40 -15.37 10.69
CA MET A 29 -24.61 -16.55 11.09
C MET A 29 -25.46 -17.63 11.81
N SER A 30 -26.47 -17.22 12.57
CA SER A 30 -27.35 -18.14 13.31
C SER A 30 -28.23 -19.01 12.42
N LEU A 31 -28.54 -18.56 11.20
CA LEU A 31 -29.34 -19.32 10.23
C LEU A 31 -28.53 -20.34 9.42
N LEU A 32 -27.20 -20.32 9.54
CA LEU A 32 -26.35 -21.30 8.87
C LEU A 32 -26.43 -22.68 9.57
N PRO A 33 -26.27 -23.79 8.82
CA PRO A 33 -26.13 -25.12 9.42
C PRO A 33 -25.02 -25.13 10.48
N THR A 34 -25.23 -25.85 11.58
CA THR A 34 -24.27 -25.90 12.70
C THR A 34 -22.85 -26.28 12.25
N SER A 35 -22.71 -27.16 11.26
CA SER A 35 -21.41 -27.55 10.70
C SER A 35 -20.69 -26.39 10.01
N VAL A 36 -21.42 -25.47 9.36
CA VAL A 36 -20.87 -24.27 8.74
C VAL A 36 -20.58 -23.22 9.80
N ARG A 37 -21.52 -22.95 10.70
CA ARG A 37 -21.32 -21.97 11.78
C ARG A 37 -20.10 -22.28 12.62
N THR A 38 -19.91 -23.53 13.04
CA THR A 38 -18.73 -23.95 13.82
C THR A 38 -17.44 -23.87 13.00
N LEU A 39 -17.49 -24.14 11.70
CA LEU A 39 -16.33 -23.98 10.80
C LEU A 39 -15.87 -22.51 10.73
N LEU A 40 -16.82 -21.58 10.76
CA LEU A 40 -16.55 -20.14 10.60
C LEU A 40 -16.26 -19.41 11.90
N THR A 41 -16.55 -20.01 13.06
CA THR A 41 -16.46 -19.33 14.36
C THR A 41 -15.42 -19.91 15.32
N GLN A 42 -15.06 -21.18 15.18
CA GLN A 42 -14.05 -21.82 16.02
C GLN A 42 -12.63 -21.58 15.47
N ALA A 43 -11.61 -21.81 16.30
CA ALA A 43 -10.22 -21.70 15.85
C ALA A 43 -9.96 -22.67 14.68
N PRO A 44 -9.39 -22.19 13.55
CA PRO A 44 -9.21 -22.99 12.34
C PRO A 44 -8.14 -24.07 12.49
N ALA A 45 -7.15 -23.79 13.33
CA ALA A 45 -5.95 -24.60 13.48
C ALA A 45 -5.61 -24.83 14.96
N ARG A 46 -4.79 -25.85 15.19
CA ARG A 46 -4.21 -26.17 16.50
C ARG A 46 -2.79 -26.68 16.33
N TRP A 47 -1.97 -26.51 17.35
CA TRP A 47 -0.63 -27.08 17.40
C TRP A 47 -0.68 -28.61 17.38
N ASP A 48 0.21 -29.23 16.62
CA ASP A 48 0.32 -30.69 16.58
C ASP A 48 1.08 -31.22 17.80
N GLU A 49 0.30 -31.66 18.80
CA GLU A 49 0.85 -32.20 20.04
C GLU A 49 1.57 -33.56 19.85
N LYS A 50 1.31 -34.28 18.75
CA LYS A 50 1.87 -35.63 18.53
C LYS A 50 3.37 -35.59 18.20
N HIS A 51 3.85 -34.46 17.68
CA HIS A 51 5.24 -34.30 17.24
C HIS A 51 6.02 -33.27 18.08
N ASN A 52 5.57 -33.01 19.31
CA ASN A 52 6.19 -32.08 20.26
C ASN A 52 7.63 -32.44 20.69
N GLN A 53 8.16 -33.60 20.30
CA GLN A 53 9.57 -34.00 20.51
C GLN A 53 10.41 -34.00 19.22
N SER A 54 9.85 -33.58 18.09
CA SER A 54 10.59 -33.47 16.82
C SER A 54 11.43 -32.20 16.76
N GLU A 55 12.40 -32.15 15.84
CA GLU A 55 13.14 -30.90 15.52
C GLU A 55 12.24 -29.79 14.96
N PHE A 56 11.00 -30.13 14.59
CA PHE A 56 9.94 -29.23 14.13
C PHE A 56 8.91 -28.90 15.23
N ALA A 57 9.18 -29.25 16.49
CA ALA A 57 8.29 -28.92 17.60
C ALA A 57 8.04 -27.40 17.65
N GLY A 58 6.76 -27.01 17.70
CA GLY A 58 6.34 -25.60 17.62
C GLY A 58 6.28 -25.01 16.20
N LYS A 59 6.42 -25.83 15.15
CA LYS A 59 6.17 -25.44 13.75
C LYS A 59 5.08 -26.27 13.06
N LEU A 60 4.73 -27.41 13.64
CA LEU A 60 3.71 -28.31 13.10
C LEU A 60 2.33 -27.95 13.63
N ILE A 61 1.40 -27.75 12.71
CA ILE A 61 0.01 -27.41 12.99
C ILE A 61 -0.91 -28.40 12.27
N GLU A 62 -2.11 -28.61 12.82
CA GLU A 62 -3.21 -29.29 12.12
C GLU A 62 -4.29 -28.24 11.80
N ILE A 63 -4.86 -28.31 10.60
CA ILE A 63 -6.12 -27.64 10.24
C ILE A 63 -7.20 -28.74 10.15
N PRO A 64 -7.90 -29.09 11.26
CA PRO A 64 -8.67 -30.33 11.32
C PRO A 64 -9.82 -30.40 10.31
N ARG A 65 -10.33 -29.23 9.88
CA ARG A 65 -11.45 -29.10 8.96
C ARG A 65 -11.05 -28.47 7.62
N GLU A 66 -9.78 -28.61 7.22
CA GLU A 66 -9.25 -28.07 5.96
C GLU A 66 -10.08 -28.46 4.73
N LYS A 67 -10.49 -29.73 4.65
CA LYS A 67 -11.35 -30.20 3.56
C LYS A 67 -12.71 -29.49 3.51
N ASP A 68 -13.28 -29.17 4.68
CA ASP A 68 -14.55 -28.45 4.77
C ASP A 68 -14.38 -26.99 4.33
N PHE A 69 -13.28 -26.34 4.74
CA PHE A 69 -12.91 -25.00 4.25
C PHE A 69 -12.78 -24.98 2.73
N ASN A 70 -12.00 -25.91 2.18
CA ASN A 70 -11.78 -26.04 0.75
C ASN A 70 -13.09 -26.26 -0.03
N THR A 71 -13.96 -27.14 0.48
CA THR A 71 -15.27 -27.43 -0.12
C THR A 71 -16.20 -26.22 -0.05
N LEU A 72 -16.24 -25.53 1.09
CA LEU A 72 -17.08 -24.34 1.26
C LEU A 72 -16.61 -23.21 0.33
N ALA A 73 -15.30 -22.96 0.24
CA ALA A 73 -14.73 -21.98 -0.67
C ALA A 73 -15.07 -22.28 -2.15
N ASP A 74 -14.97 -23.54 -2.57
CA ASP A 74 -15.33 -23.95 -3.94
C ASP A 74 -16.81 -23.69 -4.26
N ILE A 75 -17.72 -24.03 -3.33
CA ILE A 75 -19.16 -23.78 -3.49
C ILE A 75 -19.46 -22.29 -3.65
N LEU A 76 -18.77 -21.43 -2.90
CA LEU A 76 -19.03 -19.99 -2.90
C LEU A 76 -18.43 -19.28 -4.10
N ARG A 77 -17.28 -19.77 -4.59
CA ARG A 77 -16.66 -19.27 -5.81
C ARG A 77 -17.58 -19.46 -7.02
N ASP A 78 -18.37 -20.53 -7.04
CA ASP A 78 -19.37 -20.79 -8.07
C ASP A 78 -20.71 -20.03 -7.83
N GLY A 79 -20.82 -19.33 -6.70
CA GLY A 79 -21.97 -18.50 -6.34
C GLY A 79 -22.02 -17.18 -7.12
N ASN A 80 -23.16 -16.48 -7.03
CA ASN A 80 -23.31 -15.15 -7.63
C ASN A 80 -22.75 -14.07 -6.70
N PRO A 81 -21.67 -13.35 -7.07
CA PRO A 81 -21.04 -12.33 -6.22
C PRO A 81 -21.98 -11.18 -5.82
N ALA A 82 -23.01 -10.90 -6.63
CA ALA A 82 -23.99 -9.86 -6.29
C ALA A 82 -24.86 -10.21 -5.07
N LEU A 83 -24.96 -11.50 -4.74
CA LEU A 83 -25.74 -11.99 -3.60
C LEU A 83 -24.88 -12.20 -2.34
N ALA A 84 -23.56 -12.02 -2.47
CA ALA A 84 -22.59 -12.17 -1.38
C ALA A 84 -22.64 -10.99 -0.39
N GLN A 85 -22.84 -9.77 -0.91
CA GLN A 85 -22.59 -8.50 -0.20
C GLN A 85 -23.18 -8.42 1.20
N GLY A 86 -22.32 -8.34 2.21
CA GLY A 86 -22.65 -8.18 3.62
C GLY A 86 -23.01 -9.48 4.31
N SER A 87 -22.62 -10.65 3.80
CA SER A 87 -22.98 -11.92 4.42
C SER A 87 -22.07 -12.28 5.61
N ASP A 88 -22.67 -12.76 6.71
CA ASP A 88 -21.91 -13.25 7.87
C ASP A 88 -21.06 -14.48 7.53
N LEU A 89 -21.45 -15.21 6.48
CA LEU A 89 -20.69 -16.33 5.96
C LEU A 89 -19.35 -15.85 5.38
N ASP A 90 -19.36 -14.78 4.58
CA ASP A 90 -18.15 -14.21 3.99
C ASP A 90 -17.29 -13.53 5.07
N ARG A 91 -17.89 -12.83 6.05
CA ARG A 91 -17.19 -12.33 7.26
C ARG A 91 -16.44 -13.46 7.97
N GLY A 92 -17.13 -14.57 8.22
CA GLY A 92 -16.54 -15.75 8.86
C GLY A 92 -15.39 -16.33 8.05
N LEU A 93 -15.52 -16.43 6.73
CA LEU A 93 -14.45 -16.96 5.88
C LEU A 93 -13.21 -16.07 5.85
N LEU A 94 -13.41 -14.76 5.72
CA LEU A 94 -12.31 -13.80 5.75
C LEU A 94 -11.56 -13.85 7.09
N LYS A 95 -12.30 -13.91 8.20
CA LYS A 95 -11.75 -14.08 9.55
C LYS A 95 -10.92 -15.35 9.67
N GLN A 96 -11.47 -16.49 9.25
CA GLN A 96 -10.76 -17.78 9.29
C GLN A 96 -9.50 -17.78 8.42
N ALA A 97 -9.57 -17.16 7.24
CA ALA A 97 -8.43 -17.05 6.35
C ALA A 97 -7.30 -16.21 6.95
N SER A 98 -7.64 -15.08 7.60
CA SER A 98 -6.70 -14.27 8.35
C SER A 98 -6.08 -15.05 9.51
N GLU A 99 -6.86 -15.78 10.31
CA GLU A 99 -6.29 -16.60 11.39
C GLU A 99 -5.37 -17.72 10.87
N ILE A 100 -5.69 -18.33 9.73
CA ILE A 100 -4.83 -19.35 9.09
C ILE A 100 -3.53 -18.71 8.58
N ALA A 101 -3.60 -17.53 7.97
CA ALA A 101 -2.43 -16.76 7.55
C ALA A 101 -1.54 -16.35 8.74
N GLY A 102 -2.18 -15.99 9.86
CA GLY A 102 -1.53 -15.58 11.10
C GLY A 102 -0.79 -16.68 11.87
N LEU A 103 -0.88 -17.94 11.44
CA LEU A 103 -0.12 -19.04 12.06
C LEU A 103 1.38 -18.86 11.89
N GLY A 104 1.80 -17.97 10.99
CA GLY A 104 3.16 -17.44 10.93
C GLY A 104 4.06 -18.19 9.95
N GLN A 105 5.11 -17.50 9.55
CA GLN A 105 6.05 -17.96 8.53
C GLN A 105 6.79 -19.22 8.99
N GLY A 106 6.84 -20.22 8.10
CA GLY A 106 7.53 -21.49 8.36
C GLY A 106 6.73 -22.50 9.19
N THR A 107 5.43 -22.25 9.44
CA THR A 107 4.52 -23.29 9.91
C THR A 107 4.22 -24.30 8.80
N ILE A 108 4.10 -25.55 9.20
CA ILE A 108 3.85 -26.69 8.31
C ILE A 108 2.56 -27.34 8.76
N VAL A 109 1.57 -27.36 7.88
CA VAL A 109 0.31 -28.08 8.07
C VAL A 109 0.57 -29.56 7.89
N VAL A 110 0.23 -30.35 8.90
CA VAL A 110 0.25 -31.82 8.86
C VAL A 110 -1.18 -32.30 8.66
N SER A 111 -1.42 -32.92 7.51
CA SER A 111 -2.71 -33.49 7.15
C SER A 111 -2.96 -34.82 7.86
N SER A 112 -4.24 -35.20 8.00
CA SER A 112 -4.62 -36.49 8.60
C SER A 112 -4.13 -37.71 7.82
N ASP A 113 -3.77 -37.54 6.54
CA ASP A 113 -3.18 -38.58 5.69
C ASP A 113 -1.65 -38.66 5.78
N GLY A 114 -1.03 -37.83 6.63
CA GLY A 114 0.42 -37.77 6.84
C GLY A 114 1.17 -36.90 5.83
N SER A 115 0.48 -36.23 4.90
CA SER A 115 1.09 -35.23 4.03
C SER A 115 1.37 -33.92 4.77
N SER A 116 2.34 -33.14 4.27
CA SER A 116 2.70 -31.84 4.83
C SER A 116 2.70 -30.75 3.78
N HIS A 117 2.14 -29.57 4.08
CA HIS A 117 2.07 -28.44 3.16
C HIS A 117 2.03 -27.09 3.90
N SER A 118 2.12 -25.98 3.17
CA SER A 118 1.96 -24.63 3.74
C SER A 118 0.49 -24.32 4.01
N ALA A 119 0.20 -23.46 4.99
CA ALA A 119 -1.16 -22.97 5.26
C ALA A 119 -1.66 -21.95 4.21
N ASN A 120 -0.73 -21.28 3.50
CA ASN A 120 -1.05 -20.19 2.58
C ASN A 120 -2.08 -20.56 1.49
N PRO A 121 -2.01 -21.72 0.82
CA PRO A 121 -3.00 -22.09 -0.20
C PRO A 121 -4.43 -22.18 0.34
N VAL A 122 -4.60 -22.57 1.60
CA VAL A 122 -5.92 -22.65 2.24
C VAL A 122 -6.44 -21.24 2.52
N ALA A 123 -5.62 -20.39 3.15
CA ALA A 123 -5.98 -18.99 3.41
C ALA A 123 -6.28 -18.23 2.11
N ASP A 124 -5.40 -18.32 1.11
CA ASP A 124 -5.54 -17.69 -0.20
C ASP A 124 -6.86 -18.08 -0.89
N LYS A 125 -7.23 -19.37 -0.83
CA LYS A 125 -8.49 -19.85 -1.39
C LYS A 125 -9.71 -19.26 -0.70
N LEU A 126 -9.68 -19.16 0.63
CA LEU A 126 -10.78 -18.57 1.41
C LEU A 126 -10.92 -17.07 1.12
N LEU A 127 -9.80 -16.34 1.10
CA LEU A 127 -9.78 -14.92 0.72
C LEU A 127 -10.26 -14.72 -0.71
N THR A 128 -9.87 -15.59 -1.65
CA THR A 128 -10.34 -15.54 -3.03
C THR A 128 -11.86 -15.71 -3.13
N ALA A 129 -12.44 -16.62 -2.35
CA ALA A 129 -13.88 -16.89 -2.36
C ALA A 129 -14.68 -15.72 -1.77
N ALA A 130 -14.27 -15.20 -0.61
CA ALA A 130 -15.04 -14.21 0.15
C ALA A 130 -14.61 -12.74 -0.10
N GLY A 131 -13.40 -12.50 -0.59
CA GLY A 131 -12.78 -11.17 -0.67
C GLY A 131 -13.40 -10.22 -1.69
N GLY A 132 -14.44 -10.63 -2.43
CA GLY A 132 -15.23 -9.73 -3.28
C GLY A 132 -16.50 -9.19 -2.60
N ASP A 133 -16.81 -9.63 -1.38
CA ASP A 133 -17.85 -9.03 -0.56
C ASP A 133 -17.30 -7.75 0.07
N ARG A 134 -17.65 -6.60 -0.51
CA ARG A 134 -17.14 -5.29 -0.09
C ARG A 134 -17.50 -4.96 1.36
N LEU A 135 -18.71 -5.32 1.79
CA LEU A 135 -19.14 -5.07 3.16
C LEU A 135 -18.42 -5.98 4.15
N ALA A 136 -18.24 -7.26 3.82
CA ALA A 136 -17.47 -8.16 4.68
C ALA A 136 -15.97 -7.80 4.73
N VAL A 137 -15.38 -7.33 3.63
CA VAL A 137 -14.01 -6.80 3.59
C VAL A 137 -13.87 -5.55 4.45
N HIS A 138 -14.79 -4.59 4.32
CA HIS A 138 -14.84 -3.43 5.20
C HIS A 138 -14.91 -3.83 6.67
N ASP A 139 -15.84 -4.73 6.99
CA ASP A 139 -16.08 -5.21 8.35
C ASP A 139 -14.86 -5.95 8.94
N LEU A 140 -14.16 -6.75 8.13
CA LEU A 140 -12.91 -7.41 8.50
C LEU A 140 -11.80 -6.41 8.84
N LEU A 141 -11.56 -5.43 7.95
CA LEU A 141 -10.42 -4.52 8.04
C LEU A 141 -10.66 -3.43 9.09
N TYR A 142 -11.87 -2.88 9.13
CA TYR A 142 -12.23 -1.79 10.04
C TYR A 142 -12.74 -2.28 11.40
N GLY A 143 -13.21 -3.53 11.49
CA GLY A 143 -13.64 -4.16 12.75
C GLY A 143 -15.12 -3.98 13.09
N THR A 144 -15.98 -3.72 12.10
CA THR A 144 -17.42 -3.56 12.31
C THR A 144 -18.19 -4.85 12.04
N ASN A 145 -19.26 -5.13 12.79
CA ASN A 145 -20.16 -6.28 12.57
C ASN A 145 -19.48 -7.68 12.56
N MET A 146 -18.25 -7.81 13.05
CA MET A 146 -17.50 -9.07 13.04
C MET A 146 -17.76 -9.96 14.25
N ASP A 147 -18.45 -9.48 15.28
CA ASP A 147 -18.75 -10.27 16.49
C ASP A 147 -19.59 -11.52 16.20
N CYS A 148 -20.28 -11.58 15.06
CA CYS A 148 -20.96 -12.79 14.60
C CYS A 148 -19.99 -13.95 14.25
N THR A 149 -18.69 -13.66 14.13
CA THR A 149 -17.64 -14.62 13.76
C THR A 149 -16.84 -15.14 14.95
N VAL A 150 -17.05 -14.60 16.16
CA VAL A 150 -16.33 -15.01 17.37
C VAL A 150 -17.25 -15.83 18.29
N THR A 151 -16.68 -16.81 18.97
CA THR A 151 -17.42 -17.60 19.97
C THR A 151 -17.39 -16.96 21.35
N GLU A 152 -16.28 -16.27 21.69
CA GLU A 152 -16.07 -15.54 22.94
C GLU A 152 -15.29 -14.26 22.65
N GLY A 153 -15.54 -13.19 23.43
CA GLY A 153 -14.86 -11.91 23.28
C GLY A 153 -15.39 -11.05 22.14
N HIS A 154 -14.50 -10.20 21.59
CA HIS A 154 -14.77 -9.32 20.47
C HIS A 154 -13.74 -9.54 19.37
N TYR A 155 -14.13 -9.25 18.14
CA TYR A 155 -13.22 -9.27 17.01
C TYR A 155 -12.15 -8.18 17.13
N ASP A 156 -10.88 -8.53 16.91
CA ASP A 156 -9.75 -7.60 16.89
C ASP A 156 -9.25 -7.39 15.45
N ALA A 157 -9.63 -6.27 14.84
CA ALA A 157 -9.26 -5.95 13.47
C ALA A 157 -7.74 -5.80 13.28
N GLN A 158 -7.02 -5.21 14.23
CA GLN A 158 -5.58 -4.95 14.08
C GLN A 158 -4.80 -6.26 14.00
N SER A 159 -5.09 -7.21 14.89
CA SER A 159 -4.47 -8.54 14.83
C SER A 159 -4.77 -9.27 13.52
N HIS A 160 -5.99 -9.13 12.97
CA HIS A 160 -6.34 -9.80 11.71
C HIS A 160 -5.71 -9.12 10.49
N VAL A 161 -5.58 -7.79 10.49
CA VAL A 161 -4.79 -7.07 9.48
C VAL A 161 -3.31 -7.47 9.56
N ALA A 162 -2.77 -7.58 10.78
CA ALA A 162 -1.41 -8.05 10.99
C ALA A 162 -1.17 -9.44 10.41
N ASN A 163 -2.06 -10.38 10.71
CA ASN A 163 -1.98 -11.74 10.17
C ASN A 163 -1.96 -11.78 8.64
N LEU A 164 -2.66 -10.86 7.97
CA LEU A 164 -2.74 -10.82 6.51
C LEU A 164 -1.50 -10.17 5.87
N LEU A 165 -0.91 -9.16 6.51
CA LEU A 165 0.18 -8.37 5.93
C LEU A 165 1.57 -8.80 6.41
N ASN A 166 1.70 -9.39 7.60
CA ASN A 166 2.98 -9.65 8.26
C ASN A 166 3.52 -11.08 8.05
N HIS A 167 3.33 -11.65 6.86
CA HIS A 167 3.93 -12.94 6.50
C HIS A 167 4.12 -13.06 4.98
N SER A 168 5.02 -13.95 4.57
CA SER A 168 5.18 -14.27 3.15
C SER A 168 4.10 -15.22 2.66
N TRP A 169 3.40 -14.82 1.59
CA TRP A 169 2.42 -15.65 0.90
C TRP A 169 3.07 -16.69 -0.03
N ASN A 170 4.38 -16.61 -0.29
CA ASN A 170 5.14 -17.56 -1.12
C ASN A 170 4.49 -17.78 -2.51
N GLY A 171 3.97 -16.71 -3.11
CA GLY A 171 3.29 -16.74 -4.41
C GLY A 171 1.79 -17.05 -4.37
N HIS A 172 1.20 -17.22 -3.19
CA HIS A 172 -0.24 -17.39 -2.97
C HIS A 172 -0.91 -16.07 -2.51
N ASP A 173 -0.56 -14.95 -3.14
CA ASP A 173 -0.99 -13.60 -2.74
C ASP A 173 -2.23 -13.09 -3.50
N ASP A 174 -2.93 -13.94 -4.27
CA ASP A 174 -4.06 -13.54 -5.12
C ASP A 174 -5.30 -13.15 -4.30
N GLY A 175 -5.63 -13.93 -3.27
CA GLY A 175 -6.78 -13.72 -2.40
C GLY A 175 -6.63 -12.49 -1.53
N ILE A 176 -5.45 -12.26 -0.94
CA ILE A 176 -5.18 -11.04 -0.17
C ILE A 176 -5.13 -9.80 -1.05
N ALA A 177 -4.54 -9.89 -2.25
CA ALA A 177 -4.58 -8.80 -3.22
C ALA A 177 -6.03 -8.42 -3.56
N LYS A 178 -6.90 -9.40 -3.78
CA LYS A 178 -8.34 -9.17 -4.01
C LYS A 178 -9.03 -8.47 -2.84
N VAL A 179 -8.74 -8.85 -1.59
CA VAL A 179 -9.29 -8.19 -0.39
C VAL A 179 -8.86 -6.72 -0.33
N ILE A 180 -7.56 -6.46 -0.53
CA ILE A 180 -7.00 -5.10 -0.52
C ILE A 180 -7.59 -4.25 -1.65
N GLU A 181 -7.69 -4.79 -2.87
CA GLU A 181 -8.32 -4.10 -4.01
C GLU A 181 -9.79 -3.79 -3.74
N THR A 182 -10.52 -4.72 -3.13
CA THR A 182 -11.93 -4.54 -2.78
C THR A 182 -12.13 -3.45 -1.72
N ALA A 183 -11.17 -3.27 -0.81
CA ALA A 183 -11.21 -2.20 0.19
C ALA A 183 -11.19 -0.79 -0.42
N GLY A 184 -10.49 -0.60 -1.54
CA GLY A 184 -10.36 0.69 -2.23
C GLY A 184 -11.21 0.88 -3.49
N HIS A 185 -11.95 -0.16 -3.91
CA HIS A 185 -12.59 -0.19 -5.23
C HIS A 185 -13.55 0.98 -5.48
N ASP A 186 -14.21 1.45 -4.42
CA ASP A 186 -15.28 2.43 -4.48
C ASP A 186 -14.89 3.80 -3.89
N ALA A 187 -13.58 4.13 -3.90
CA ALA A 187 -13.03 5.34 -3.29
C ALA A 187 -13.68 6.66 -3.75
N THR A 188 -14.27 6.69 -4.96
CA THR A 188 -14.96 7.86 -5.53
C THR A 188 -16.42 7.57 -5.89
N SER A 189 -17.02 6.54 -5.27
CA SER A 189 -18.42 6.18 -5.52
C SER A 189 -19.37 7.34 -5.23
N ALA A 190 -20.40 7.47 -6.07
CA ALA A 190 -21.47 8.45 -5.89
C ALA A 190 -22.44 8.08 -4.75
N ASP A 191 -22.42 6.83 -4.28
CA ASP A 191 -23.14 6.42 -3.06
C ASP A 191 -22.30 6.80 -1.83
N PRO A 192 -22.75 7.75 -0.99
CA PRO A 192 -21.95 8.22 0.16
C PRO A 192 -21.64 7.13 1.18
N THR A 193 -22.49 6.10 1.31
CA THR A 193 -22.27 4.99 2.25
C THR A 193 -21.17 4.08 1.73
N VAL A 194 -21.22 3.75 0.45
CA VAL A 194 -20.22 2.90 -0.21
C VAL A 194 -18.86 3.59 -0.21
N ASN A 195 -18.83 4.88 -0.55
CA ASN A 195 -17.61 5.70 -0.57
C ASN A 195 -16.94 5.74 0.82
N ARG A 196 -17.73 6.04 1.87
CA ARG A 196 -17.24 6.05 3.26
C ARG A 196 -16.66 4.70 3.69
N GLN A 197 -17.37 3.60 3.42
CA GLN A 197 -16.91 2.25 3.78
C GLN A 197 -15.60 1.90 3.06
N SER A 198 -15.43 2.34 1.81
CA SER A 198 -14.16 2.18 1.09
C SER A 198 -13.03 2.94 1.78
N GLY A 199 -13.29 4.17 2.26
CA GLY A 199 -12.29 4.96 2.98
C GLY A 199 -11.95 4.41 4.36
N GLU A 200 -12.94 3.93 5.11
CA GLU A 200 -12.74 3.31 6.44
C GLU A 200 -11.87 2.05 6.32
N ALA A 201 -12.15 1.18 5.34
CA ALA A 201 -11.37 -0.02 5.06
C ALA A 201 -9.94 0.32 4.60
N SER A 202 -9.81 1.29 3.69
CA SER A 202 -8.50 1.74 3.18
C SER A 202 -7.68 2.45 4.26
N TRP A 203 -8.32 3.17 5.18
CA TRP A 203 -7.66 3.77 6.33
C TRP A 203 -7.11 2.71 7.28
N ALA A 204 -7.84 1.63 7.54
CA ALA A 204 -7.33 0.55 8.39
C ALA A 204 -6.02 -0.05 7.82
N LEU A 205 -5.96 -0.25 6.50
CA LEU A 205 -4.74 -0.67 5.80
C LEU A 205 -3.62 0.37 5.91
N ALA A 206 -3.91 1.64 5.59
CA ALA A 206 -2.93 2.72 5.66
C ALA A 206 -2.37 2.91 7.08
N ASN A 207 -3.24 2.88 8.09
CA ASN A 207 -2.87 3.02 9.49
C ASN A 207 -1.94 1.87 9.91
N TYR A 208 -2.28 0.62 9.57
CA TYR A 208 -1.42 -0.52 9.86
C TYR A 208 -0.06 -0.38 9.19
N VAL A 209 -0.03 -0.12 7.87
CA VAL A 209 1.21 0.04 7.09
C VAL A 209 2.09 1.16 7.65
N SER A 210 1.49 2.29 8.02
CA SER A 210 2.21 3.46 8.54
C SER A 210 2.85 3.21 9.92
N THR A 211 2.25 2.35 10.74
CA THR A 211 2.69 2.08 12.12
C THR A 211 3.54 0.82 12.27
N HIS A 212 3.56 -0.04 11.24
CA HIS A 212 4.30 -1.30 11.22
C HIS A 212 5.29 -1.39 10.05
N SER A 213 5.74 -0.25 9.51
CA SER A 213 6.60 -0.21 8.31
C SER A 213 7.90 -1.00 8.48
N ASN A 214 8.51 -0.96 9.67
CA ASN A 214 9.70 -1.74 9.95
C ASN A 214 9.45 -3.25 9.81
N GLU A 215 8.30 -3.75 10.26
CA GLU A 215 7.96 -5.18 10.12
C GLU A 215 7.69 -5.54 8.65
N LEU A 216 7.05 -4.64 7.90
CA LEU A 216 6.74 -4.86 6.49
C LEU A 216 7.96 -4.71 5.58
N LEU A 217 8.96 -3.91 5.97
CA LEU A 217 10.25 -3.82 5.28
C LEU A 217 11.21 -4.97 5.66
N HIS A 218 10.97 -5.61 6.80
CA HIS A 218 11.77 -6.73 7.32
C HIS A 218 10.87 -7.93 7.69
N LEU A 219 10.17 -8.48 6.70
CA LEU A 219 9.07 -9.42 6.90
C LEU A 219 9.55 -10.68 7.61
N GLY A 220 8.85 -11.08 8.68
CA GLY A 220 9.23 -12.24 9.50
C GLY A 220 10.59 -12.10 10.19
N GLY A 221 11.10 -10.88 10.36
CA GLY A 221 12.44 -10.59 10.89
C GLY A 221 13.57 -10.91 9.91
N THR A 222 13.25 -11.00 8.61
CA THR A 222 14.23 -11.19 7.54
C THR A 222 14.62 -9.86 6.90
N ASP A 223 15.69 -9.87 6.13
CA ASP A 223 16.16 -8.74 5.31
C ASP A 223 15.35 -8.60 3.99
N GLN A 224 14.11 -9.09 3.97
CA GLN A 224 13.26 -9.08 2.77
C GLN A 224 11.97 -8.33 3.06
N SER A 225 11.70 -7.33 2.23
CA SER A 225 10.48 -6.54 2.30
C SER A 225 9.28 -7.26 1.71
N ILE A 226 8.09 -6.81 2.11
CA ILE A 226 6.80 -7.24 1.55
C ILE A 226 6.75 -7.10 0.04
N GLY A 227 7.35 -6.06 -0.54
CA GLY A 227 7.37 -5.83 -1.99
C GLY A 227 8.23 -6.82 -2.77
N MET A 228 9.23 -7.42 -2.11
CA MET A 228 10.07 -8.48 -2.67
C MET A 228 9.40 -9.84 -2.55
N LEU A 229 8.76 -10.13 -1.42
CA LEU A 229 8.17 -11.44 -1.12
C LEU A 229 6.78 -11.60 -1.73
N ASP A 230 5.95 -10.56 -1.66
CA ASP A 230 4.54 -10.57 -2.05
C ASP A 230 4.24 -9.37 -2.97
N PRO A 231 4.77 -9.41 -4.21
CA PRO A 231 4.72 -8.28 -5.13
C PRO A 231 3.28 -7.94 -5.58
N LYS A 232 2.35 -8.90 -5.68
CA LYS A 232 0.96 -8.58 -6.07
C LYS A 232 0.23 -7.92 -4.90
N MET A 233 0.42 -8.43 -3.67
CA MET A 233 -0.13 -7.81 -2.47
C MET A 233 0.35 -6.36 -2.33
N THR A 234 1.65 -6.10 -2.51
CA THR A 234 2.20 -4.74 -2.42
C THR A 234 1.67 -3.82 -3.52
N LYS A 235 1.47 -4.35 -4.73
CA LYS A 235 0.83 -3.61 -5.82
C LYS A 235 -0.64 -3.29 -5.53
N ALA A 236 -1.38 -4.22 -4.95
CA ALA A 236 -2.75 -4.00 -4.50
C ALA A 236 -2.80 -2.88 -3.44
N LEU A 237 -1.89 -2.89 -2.45
CA LEU A 237 -1.77 -1.82 -1.46
C LEU A 237 -1.54 -0.46 -2.14
N GLY A 238 -0.55 -0.36 -3.04
CA GLY A 238 -0.27 0.87 -3.76
C GLY A 238 -1.46 1.37 -4.59
N SER A 239 -2.16 0.48 -5.28
CA SER A 239 -3.34 0.86 -6.08
C SER A 239 -4.50 1.33 -5.21
N THR A 240 -4.80 0.63 -4.12
CA THR A 240 -5.89 0.95 -3.19
C THR A 240 -5.63 2.26 -2.46
N LEU A 241 -4.42 2.43 -1.93
CA LEU A 241 -4.06 3.61 -1.15
C LEU A 241 -3.82 4.85 -2.03
N GLY A 242 -3.52 4.67 -3.32
CA GLY A 242 -3.24 5.77 -4.25
C GLY A 242 -4.37 6.80 -4.37
N ALA A 243 -5.63 6.38 -4.22
CA ALA A 243 -6.78 7.29 -4.25
C ALA A 243 -6.89 8.20 -3.02
N TYR A 244 -6.29 7.80 -1.90
CA TYR A 244 -6.39 8.47 -0.60
C TYR A 244 -5.13 9.26 -0.21
N ILE A 245 -4.17 9.43 -1.13
CA ILE A 245 -2.97 10.23 -0.89
C ILE A 245 -3.31 11.66 -0.40
N PRO A 246 -4.31 12.37 -0.98
CA PRO A 246 -4.73 13.67 -0.43
C PRO A 246 -5.18 13.57 1.04
N ASP A 247 -5.97 12.56 1.39
CA ASP A 247 -6.46 12.35 2.76
C ASP A 247 -5.32 12.06 3.74
N MET A 248 -4.32 11.27 3.32
CA MET A 248 -3.13 10.96 4.13
C MET A 248 -2.36 12.22 4.55
N VAL A 249 -2.35 13.27 3.73
CA VAL A 249 -1.67 14.54 4.07
C VAL A 249 -2.56 15.55 4.80
N GLY A 250 -3.77 15.14 5.16
CA GLY A 250 -4.71 15.90 5.97
C GLY A 250 -5.57 16.90 5.20
N THR A 251 -5.85 16.64 3.91
CA THR A 251 -6.85 17.43 3.20
C THR A 251 -8.23 17.30 3.85
N HIS A 252 -9.11 18.30 3.64
CA HIS A 252 -10.47 18.19 4.15
C HIS A 252 -11.23 17.07 3.43
N GLU A 253 -11.98 16.27 4.18
CA GLU A 253 -12.78 15.16 3.66
C GLU A 253 -13.67 15.62 2.49
N GLY A 254 -13.76 14.79 1.44
CA GLY A 254 -14.58 15.07 0.27
C GLY A 254 -13.98 16.06 -0.73
N THR A 255 -12.89 16.77 -0.40
CA THR A 255 -12.25 17.73 -1.33
C THR A 255 -11.84 17.07 -2.64
N PHE A 256 -11.39 15.81 -2.56
CA PHE A 256 -10.91 15.01 -3.69
C PHE A 256 -11.84 13.85 -4.04
N GLY A 257 -13.10 13.88 -3.56
CA GLY A 257 -14.12 12.86 -3.86
C GLY A 257 -14.08 11.60 -2.99
N THR A 258 -13.16 11.54 -2.04
CA THR A 258 -13.00 10.47 -1.05
C THR A 258 -13.65 10.83 0.29
N HIS A 259 -14.20 9.84 0.99
CA HIS A 259 -14.82 9.97 2.32
C HIS A 259 -14.45 8.80 3.23
N GLY A 260 -14.57 8.99 4.54
CA GLY A 260 -14.36 7.94 5.54
C GLY A 260 -12.90 7.57 5.82
N PHE A 261 -11.94 8.13 5.08
CA PHE A 261 -10.53 7.93 5.37
C PHE A 261 -10.14 8.72 6.63
N GLY A 262 -9.77 8.00 7.69
CA GLY A 262 -9.39 8.59 8.97
C GLY A 262 -8.05 9.35 8.90
N ALA A 263 -7.74 10.10 9.95
CA ALA A 263 -6.45 10.78 10.05
C ALA A 263 -5.29 9.77 10.16
N ILE A 264 -4.18 10.09 9.50
CA ILE A 264 -2.88 9.41 9.64
C ILE A 264 -1.92 10.40 10.27
N ASP A 265 -1.08 9.93 11.19
CA ASP A 265 0.02 10.74 11.70
C ASP A 265 0.93 11.11 10.53
N GLN A 266 1.09 12.41 10.33
CA GLN A 266 1.81 12.97 9.20
C GLN A 266 3.28 12.53 9.20
N ALA A 267 3.86 12.26 10.37
CA ALA A 267 5.21 11.72 10.50
C ALA A 267 5.37 10.32 9.89
N HIS A 268 4.26 9.57 9.79
CA HIS A 268 4.22 8.19 9.30
C HIS A 268 3.72 8.05 7.85
N VAL A 269 3.42 9.14 7.15
CA VAL A 269 3.04 9.07 5.72
C VAL A 269 4.22 8.57 4.87
N LYS A 270 5.45 8.97 5.22
CA LYS A 270 6.68 8.48 4.56
C LYS A 270 6.87 6.96 4.70
N ASP A 271 6.39 6.38 5.78
CA ASP A 271 6.46 4.95 6.05
C ASP A 271 5.58 4.16 5.06
N ILE A 272 4.42 4.70 4.70
CA ILE A 272 3.55 4.13 3.65
C ILE A 272 4.27 4.12 2.30
N PHE A 273 4.91 5.24 1.93
CA PHE A 273 5.72 5.30 0.70
C PHE A 273 6.87 4.29 0.72
N ALA A 274 7.60 4.17 1.82
CA ALA A 274 8.71 3.22 1.92
C ALA A 274 8.25 1.77 1.71
N VAL A 275 7.14 1.37 2.34
CA VAL A 275 6.60 0.02 2.20
C VAL A 275 6.12 -0.25 0.76
N ILE A 276 5.40 0.68 0.14
CA ILE A 276 4.93 0.51 -1.25
C ILE A 276 6.11 0.52 -2.24
N ASP A 277 7.11 1.39 -2.00
CA ASP A 277 8.29 1.54 -2.86
C ASP A 277 9.22 0.31 -2.85
N SER A 278 9.04 -0.57 -1.86
CA SER A 278 9.72 -1.86 -1.82
C SER A 278 9.37 -2.78 -2.99
N ASN A 279 8.27 -2.50 -3.71
CA ASN A 279 7.94 -3.10 -5.00
C ASN A 279 8.03 -2.07 -6.14
N LYS A 280 8.84 -2.36 -7.18
CA LYS A 280 9.09 -1.42 -8.29
C LYS A 280 7.83 -0.96 -9.05
N ASP A 281 6.88 -1.86 -9.32
CA ASP A 281 5.68 -1.50 -10.08
C ASP A 281 4.70 -0.73 -9.20
N ALA A 282 4.53 -1.14 -7.95
CA ALA A 282 3.74 -0.41 -6.97
C ALA A 282 4.30 1.00 -6.73
N ALA A 283 5.62 1.12 -6.56
CA ALA A 283 6.34 2.39 -6.44
C ALA A 283 6.00 3.33 -7.60
N ARG A 284 6.12 2.84 -8.84
CA ARG A 284 5.85 3.64 -10.05
C ARG A 284 4.40 4.15 -10.05
N ASP A 285 3.45 3.28 -9.78
CA ASP A 285 2.03 3.59 -9.92
C ASP A 285 1.55 4.49 -8.76
N PHE A 286 2.00 4.23 -7.53
CA PHE A 286 1.67 5.04 -6.35
C PHE A 286 2.31 6.42 -6.38
N ASN A 287 3.61 6.53 -6.71
CA ASN A 287 4.26 7.83 -6.89
C ASN A 287 3.60 8.62 -8.03
N ARG A 288 3.19 7.96 -9.12
CA ARG A 288 2.42 8.65 -10.18
C ARG A 288 1.10 9.21 -9.66
N ALA A 289 0.38 8.48 -8.80
CA ALA A 289 -0.83 8.97 -8.15
C ALA A 289 -0.54 10.14 -7.19
N ALA A 290 0.60 10.11 -6.49
CA ALA A 290 1.07 11.18 -5.62
C ALA A 290 1.26 12.49 -6.41
N TYR A 291 2.01 12.46 -7.52
CA TYR A 291 2.23 13.66 -8.35
C TYR A 291 1.00 14.09 -9.14
N ALA A 292 0.09 13.16 -9.46
CA ALA A 292 -1.23 13.53 -9.97
C ALA A 292 -2.02 14.33 -8.93
N SER A 293 -1.96 13.93 -7.65
CA SER A 293 -2.59 14.65 -6.54
C SER A 293 -1.97 16.04 -6.34
N VAL A 294 -0.63 16.15 -6.36
CA VAL A 294 0.08 17.45 -6.35
C VAL A 294 -0.37 18.33 -7.53
N THR A 295 -0.50 17.74 -8.72
CA THR A 295 -0.96 18.45 -9.91
C THR A 295 -2.38 18.99 -9.73
N GLN A 296 -3.29 18.17 -9.20
CA GLN A 296 -4.66 18.57 -8.93
C GLN A 296 -4.73 19.69 -7.88
N MET A 297 -3.95 19.58 -6.79
CA MET A 297 -3.83 20.64 -5.77
C MET A 297 -3.34 21.96 -6.38
N ASN A 298 -2.36 21.91 -7.27
CA ASN A 298 -1.85 23.09 -7.95
C ASN A 298 -2.91 23.71 -8.86
N GLN A 299 -3.66 22.91 -9.61
CA GLN A 299 -4.75 23.38 -10.47
C GLN A 299 -5.89 24.04 -9.69
N LEU A 300 -6.17 23.58 -8.45
CA LEU A 300 -7.22 24.16 -7.59
C LEU A 300 -6.95 25.62 -7.19
N ILE A 301 -5.69 26.07 -7.17
CA ILE A 301 -5.32 27.47 -6.87
C ILE A 301 -5.96 28.44 -7.87
N GLY A 302 -6.29 27.96 -9.07
CA GLY A 302 -6.96 28.76 -10.10
C GLY A 302 -8.46 28.98 -9.89
N SER A 303 -9.06 28.35 -8.89
CA SER A 303 -10.47 28.53 -8.52
C SER A 303 -10.64 29.57 -7.40
N ALA A 304 -11.73 30.34 -7.42
CA ALA A 304 -11.86 31.59 -6.66
C ALA A 304 -11.97 31.46 -5.12
N ASP A 305 -11.98 30.25 -4.54
CA ASP A 305 -12.14 30.02 -3.10
C ASP A 305 -11.04 29.11 -2.48
N ALA A 306 -9.99 28.78 -3.24
CA ALA A 306 -8.91 27.91 -2.75
C ALA A 306 -7.90 28.69 -1.88
N ASN A 307 -7.50 28.13 -0.73
CA ASN A 307 -6.41 28.67 0.10
C ASN A 307 -5.04 28.22 -0.46
N PRO A 308 -4.25 29.10 -1.11
CA PRO A 308 -3.03 28.69 -1.78
C PRO A 308 -1.97 28.15 -0.82
N TYR A 309 -1.91 28.69 0.41
CA TYR A 309 -0.98 28.20 1.43
C TYR A 309 -1.29 26.75 1.81
N LYS A 310 -2.56 26.42 2.09
CA LYS A 310 -2.94 25.05 2.47
C LYS A 310 -2.72 24.04 1.35
N LEU A 311 -3.02 24.40 0.11
CA LEU A 311 -2.74 23.54 -1.04
C LEU A 311 -1.24 23.35 -1.25
N GLY A 312 -0.44 24.39 -1.04
CA GLY A 312 1.02 24.29 -1.01
C GLY A 312 1.52 23.34 0.08
N GLU A 313 1.00 23.47 1.30
CA GLU A 313 1.34 22.61 2.45
C GLU A 313 1.03 21.14 2.18
N PHE A 314 -0.16 20.82 1.69
CA PHE A 314 -0.52 19.43 1.35
C PHE A 314 0.34 18.87 0.22
N ALA A 315 0.56 19.65 -0.85
CA ALA A 315 1.41 19.24 -1.96
C ALA A 315 2.86 19.01 -1.51
N GLY A 316 3.38 19.88 -0.63
CA GLY A 316 4.70 19.75 -0.04
C GLY A 316 4.84 18.52 0.84
N ARG A 317 3.81 18.17 1.62
CA ARG A 317 3.79 16.93 2.42
C ARG A 317 3.82 15.66 1.57
N ILE A 318 3.07 15.63 0.46
CA ILE A 318 3.08 14.48 -0.46
C ILE A 318 4.50 14.29 -1.01
N ASP A 319 5.09 15.36 -1.53
CA ASP A 319 6.41 15.35 -2.13
C ASP A 319 7.50 14.96 -1.10
N GLY A 320 7.48 15.60 0.08
CA GLY A 320 8.40 15.29 1.18
C GLY A 320 8.27 13.86 1.66
N ALA A 321 7.06 13.33 1.83
CA ALA A 321 6.83 11.94 2.23
C ALA A 321 7.30 10.95 1.17
N ALA A 322 7.06 11.22 -0.12
CA ALA A 322 7.51 10.38 -1.22
C ALA A 322 9.06 10.31 -1.28
N GLN A 323 9.73 11.46 -1.16
CA GLN A 323 11.19 11.51 -1.13
C GLN A 323 11.78 10.81 0.10
N ALA A 324 11.20 11.06 1.28
CA ALA A 324 11.65 10.45 2.53
C ALA A 324 11.41 8.94 2.54
N GLY A 325 10.27 8.47 2.03
CA GLY A 325 9.93 7.05 1.93
C GLY A 325 10.87 6.28 1.00
N ALA A 326 11.15 6.82 -0.20
CA ALA A 326 12.11 6.20 -1.11
C ALA A 326 13.53 6.16 -0.53
N LYS A 327 13.92 7.18 0.26
CA LYS A 327 15.20 7.17 0.97
C LYS A 327 15.24 6.09 2.04
N LEU A 328 14.20 5.98 2.87
CA LEU A 328 14.09 4.95 3.91
C LEU A 328 14.18 3.54 3.33
N GLU A 329 13.50 3.29 2.21
CA GLU A 329 13.51 1.99 1.54
C GLU A 329 14.90 1.64 0.99
N VAL A 330 15.59 2.60 0.37
CA VAL A 330 16.96 2.40 -0.12
C VAL A 330 17.94 2.18 1.03
N GLU A 331 17.79 2.92 2.13
CA GLU A 331 18.60 2.73 3.34
C GLU A 331 18.38 1.33 3.94
N GLY A 332 17.13 0.84 3.97
CA GLY A 332 16.79 -0.53 4.36
C GLY A 332 17.53 -1.56 3.52
N ARG A 333 17.40 -1.50 2.19
CA ARG A 333 18.09 -2.43 1.27
C ARG A 333 19.62 -2.42 1.42
N ILE A 334 20.21 -1.27 1.70
CA ILE A 334 21.66 -1.14 1.92
C ILE A 334 22.06 -1.78 3.26
N ALA A 335 21.28 -1.57 4.33
CA ALA A 335 21.51 -2.19 5.62
C ALA A 335 21.42 -3.72 5.53
N ASP A 336 20.40 -4.23 4.86
CA ASP A 336 20.16 -5.63 4.55
C ASP A 336 21.34 -6.26 3.80
N ALA A 337 21.76 -5.63 2.69
CA ALA A 337 22.90 -6.11 1.91
C ALA A 337 24.22 -6.11 2.72
N LYS A 338 24.38 -5.17 3.66
CA LYS A 338 25.54 -5.12 4.55
C LYS A 338 25.50 -6.24 5.58
N GLN A 339 24.34 -6.51 6.19
CA GLN A 339 24.17 -7.57 7.18
C GLN A 339 24.41 -8.95 6.55
N GLN A 340 23.83 -9.21 5.37
CA GLN A 340 24.08 -10.45 4.62
C GLN A 340 25.56 -10.64 4.31
N LEU A 341 26.30 -9.57 4.00
CA LEU A 341 27.74 -9.63 3.78
C LEU A 341 28.52 -9.92 5.07
N GLU A 342 28.10 -9.36 6.22
CA GLU A 342 28.71 -9.64 7.52
C GLU A 342 28.42 -11.08 8.00
N GLU A 343 27.21 -11.57 7.79
CA GLU A 343 26.83 -12.98 8.05
C GLU A 343 27.59 -13.94 7.14
N GLN A 344 27.74 -13.63 5.85
CA GLN A 344 28.57 -14.42 4.93
C GLN A 344 30.06 -14.39 5.30
N LYS A 345 30.57 -13.27 5.82
CA LYS A 345 31.94 -13.20 6.37
C LYS A 345 32.10 -14.05 7.61
N LEU A 346 31.11 -14.07 8.51
CA LEU A 346 31.12 -14.94 9.70
C LEU A 346 31.05 -16.43 9.33
N ILE A 347 30.29 -16.79 8.29
CA ILE A 347 30.27 -18.14 7.71
C ILE A 347 31.64 -18.46 7.06
N PHE A 348 32.24 -17.52 6.34
CA PHE A 348 33.55 -17.70 5.72
C PHE A 348 34.70 -17.82 6.74
N ASP A 349 34.67 -17.03 7.82
CA ASP A 349 35.65 -17.07 8.91
C ASP A 349 35.47 -18.30 9.80
N SER A 350 34.23 -18.77 10.03
CA SER A 350 33.98 -20.03 10.74
C SER A 350 34.40 -21.29 9.96
N VAL A 351 34.41 -21.22 8.61
CA VAL A 351 34.99 -22.27 7.75
C VAL A 351 36.53 -22.21 7.72
N LYS A 352 37.12 -21.04 8.00
CA LYS A 352 38.57 -20.83 8.03
C LYS A 352 39.24 -21.44 9.28
N ASP A 353 38.49 -21.62 10.37
CA ASP A 353 38.97 -22.18 11.64
C ASP A 353 38.82 -23.72 11.75
N LEU A 354 38.36 -24.41 10.69
CA LEU A 354 38.33 -25.88 10.57
C LEU A 354 39.32 -26.35 9.49
N ALA A 355 40.59 -26.52 9.86
CA ALA A 355 41.65 -27.07 9.01
C ALA A 355 41.49 -28.61 8.75
N PRO A 356 42.43 -29.29 8.07
CA PRO A 356 42.66 -29.39 6.62
C PRO A 356 42.43 -30.83 6.11
N PHE A 357 41.56 -31.07 5.10
CA PHE A 357 41.47 -32.40 4.47
C PHE A 357 41.09 -32.35 2.98
N GLY A 358 41.98 -32.90 2.14
CA GLY A 358 41.62 -33.75 1.00
C GLY A 358 40.99 -33.09 -0.22
N GLY A 359 41.82 -32.65 -1.17
CA GLY A 359 41.36 -32.14 -2.46
C GLY A 359 40.68 -33.19 -3.35
N LYS A 360 39.55 -32.80 -3.94
CA LYS A 360 39.33 -32.63 -5.40
C LYS A 360 37.87 -32.19 -5.62
N HIS A 361 37.70 -31.09 -6.35
CA HIS A 361 36.46 -30.38 -6.71
C HIS A 361 35.98 -29.26 -5.77
N ILE A 362 36.75 -28.16 -5.73
CA ILE A 362 36.19 -26.82 -5.50
C ILE A 362 36.77 -25.91 -6.59
N PRO A 363 35.95 -25.36 -7.51
CA PRO A 363 36.40 -24.32 -8.41
C PRO A 363 36.75 -23.04 -7.63
N ARG A 364 38.07 -22.79 -7.57
CA ARG A 364 38.80 -21.56 -7.24
C ARG A 364 37.95 -20.28 -7.06
N LEU A 365 37.81 -19.86 -5.80
CA LEU A 365 37.52 -18.48 -5.39
C LEU A 365 38.73 -17.87 -4.64
N LEU A 366 39.94 -18.24 -5.06
CA LEU A 366 41.19 -17.70 -4.54
C LEU A 366 41.55 -16.42 -5.30
N GLY A 367 41.23 -15.27 -4.71
CA GLY A 367 41.65 -13.97 -5.25
C GLY A 367 41.22 -12.73 -4.47
N LEU A 368 40.76 -12.85 -3.22
CA LEU A 368 40.23 -11.71 -2.44
C LEU A 368 40.76 -11.74 -1.01
N SER A 369 42.08 -11.62 -0.85
CA SER A 369 42.69 -11.33 0.45
C SER A 369 43.25 -9.92 0.43
N ASP A 370 42.74 -9.11 1.36
CA ASP A 370 43.30 -7.88 1.89
C ASP A 370 43.59 -6.72 0.92
N ALA A 371 42.84 -5.64 1.17
CA ALA A 371 42.98 -4.26 0.69
C ALA A 371 41.94 -3.81 -0.35
N LYS A 372 41.12 -2.83 0.07
CA LYS A 372 40.34 -1.91 -0.77
C LYS A 372 39.37 -2.57 -1.76
N TRP A 373 38.22 -3.02 -1.27
CA TRP A 373 37.09 -3.42 -2.11
C TRP A 373 35.91 -2.43 -2.02
N ALA A 374 36.21 -1.15 -2.31
CA ALA A 374 35.31 -0.14 -2.89
C ALA A 374 35.52 1.33 -2.41
N GLY A 375 36.38 1.60 -1.42
CA GLY A 375 36.87 2.96 -1.16
C GLY A 375 35.83 4.02 -0.76
N PHE A 376 34.83 3.68 0.07
CA PHE A 376 33.79 4.63 0.53
C PHE A 376 33.94 5.03 2.00
N THR A 377 33.61 6.28 2.32
CA THR A 377 33.41 6.80 3.69
C THR A 377 32.03 7.49 3.79
N VAL A 378 31.49 7.64 5.01
CA VAL A 378 30.15 8.23 5.29
C VAL A 378 29.95 9.62 4.67
N SER A 379 31.04 10.36 4.40
CA SER A 379 31.00 11.66 3.73
C SER A 379 30.77 11.62 2.20
N ASP A 380 30.78 10.43 1.58
CA ASP A 380 30.56 10.27 0.12
C ASP A 380 29.07 10.21 -0.27
N PHE A 381 28.16 10.22 0.71
CA PHE A 381 26.70 10.10 0.50
C PHE A 381 26.04 11.34 -0.10
N THR A 382 26.68 12.51 -0.03
CA THR A 382 26.25 13.73 -0.77
C THR A 382 26.54 13.66 -2.28
N GLU A 383 27.29 12.67 -2.76
CA GLU A 383 27.64 12.46 -4.18
C GLU A 383 26.90 11.26 -4.82
N LEU A 384 25.79 10.79 -4.22
CA LEU A 384 25.09 9.58 -4.66
C LEU A 384 24.58 9.64 -6.11
N GLY A 385 24.25 10.84 -6.61
CA GLY A 385 23.70 11.04 -7.96
C GLY A 385 24.68 10.79 -9.12
N THR A 386 25.99 10.91 -8.91
CA THR A 386 26.98 10.84 -10.01
C THR A 386 27.64 9.47 -10.18
N LYS A 387 27.57 8.58 -9.19
CA LYS A 387 28.31 7.28 -9.19
C LYS A 387 27.45 6.03 -9.40
N MET A 388 26.11 6.14 -9.44
CA MET A 388 25.20 5.05 -9.84
C MET A 388 25.35 4.59 -11.31
N GLY A 389 26.20 5.23 -12.11
CA GLY A 389 26.48 4.87 -13.50
C GLY A 389 27.48 3.72 -13.70
N THR A 390 28.04 3.15 -12.64
CA THR A 390 29.14 2.16 -12.74
C THR A 390 28.58 0.73 -12.90
N PRO A 391 28.84 0.02 -14.02
CA PRO A 391 28.21 -1.28 -14.32
C PRO A 391 28.41 -2.34 -13.23
N GLY A 392 29.61 -2.42 -12.64
CA GLY A 392 29.93 -3.42 -11.61
C GLY A 392 29.23 -3.20 -10.25
N VAL A 393 28.74 -1.99 -9.97
CA VAL A 393 27.96 -1.68 -8.76
C VAL A 393 26.49 -2.05 -8.96
N LYS A 394 25.95 -1.85 -10.17
CA LYS A 394 24.59 -2.26 -10.55
C LYS A 394 24.40 -3.78 -10.56
N GLU A 395 25.39 -4.52 -11.04
CA GLU A 395 25.31 -5.97 -11.20
C GLU A 395 25.40 -6.73 -9.87
N TRP A 396 26.13 -6.17 -8.90
CA TRP A 396 26.27 -6.71 -7.54
C TRP A 396 25.07 -6.38 -6.63
N MET A 397 24.50 -5.18 -6.72
CA MET A 397 23.33 -4.79 -5.92
C MET A 397 22.00 -5.38 -6.42
N PHE A 398 21.87 -5.68 -7.72
CA PHE A 398 20.57 -5.92 -8.35
C PHE A 398 20.50 -7.16 -9.22
N GLY A 399 21.25 -8.22 -8.90
CA GLY A 399 21.34 -9.50 -9.63
C GLY A 399 20.25 -9.70 -10.70
N SER A 400 20.61 -9.50 -11.97
CA SER A 400 19.70 -9.59 -13.14
C SER A 400 18.28 -8.99 -12.94
N ALA A 401 18.17 -7.74 -12.47
CA ALA A 401 16.92 -6.99 -12.41
C ALA A 401 17.13 -5.46 -12.56
N PRO A 402 16.11 -4.71 -13.02
CA PRO A 402 16.23 -3.53 -13.89
C PRO A 402 16.43 -2.18 -13.17
N ASP A 403 17.12 -1.25 -13.85
CA ASP A 403 17.45 0.15 -13.49
C ASP A 403 16.73 0.71 -12.26
N ILE A 404 17.51 1.02 -11.24
CA ILE A 404 17.12 1.69 -10.00
C ILE A 404 17.54 3.14 -10.15
N GLN A 405 16.62 3.92 -10.69
CA GLN A 405 16.53 5.33 -10.36
C GLN A 405 15.40 5.45 -9.34
N PRO A 406 15.54 6.27 -8.29
CA PRO A 406 14.40 6.64 -7.46
C PRO A 406 13.32 7.20 -8.41
N ASN A 407 12.21 6.48 -8.54
CA ASN A 407 11.09 6.84 -9.41
C ASN A 407 10.34 8.09 -8.92
N VAL A 408 10.81 8.71 -7.84
CA VAL A 408 10.10 9.74 -7.09
C VAL A 408 9.95 11.02 -7.91
N ASP A 409 10.93 11.45 -8.70
CA ASP A 409 10.70 12.59 -9.60
C ASP A 409 11.62 12.55 -10.84
N ILE A 410 11.35 11.62 -11.75
CA ILE A 410 12.17 11.44 -12.97
C ILE A 410 11.96 12.60 -13.98
N LYS A 411 10.87 13.39 -13.85
CA LYS A 411 10.47 14.40 -14.84
C LYS A 411 10.63 15.85 -14.36
N GLY A 412 10.98 16.08 -13.09
CA GLY A 412 10.93 17.40 -12.48
C GLY A 412 9.50 17.84 -12.20
N ASP A 413 8.60 16.88 -11.96
CA ASP A 413 7.19 17.09 -11.62
C ASP A 413 7.01 17.87 -10.32
N SER A 414 8.00 17.81 -9.41
CA SER A 414 8.08 18.63 -8.20
C SER A 414 8.63 20.04 -8.45
N SER A 415 9.24 20.33 -9.60
CA SER A 415 9.98 21.58 -9.82
C SER A 415 9.09 22.83 -9.78
N ALA A 416 9.61 23.95 -9.27
CA ALA A 416 8.84 25.20 -9.18
C ALA A 416 8.21 25.63 -10.53
N PRO A 417 8.92 25.58 -11.68
CA PRO A 417 8.32 25.85 -12.98
C PRO A 417 7.16 24.91 -13.33
N LYS A 418 7.25 23.62 -13.00
CA LYS A 418 6.17 22.67 -13.26
C LYS A 418 4.95 22.92 -12.37
N ARG A 419 5.17 23.24 -11.09
CA ARG A 419 4.09 23.61 -10.16
C ARG A 419 3.36 24.85 -10.65
N TYR A 420 4.09 25.90 -11.05
CA TYR A 420 3.48 27.11 -11.60
C TYR A 420 2.76 26.85 -12.93
N TYR A 421 3.27 25.96 -13.76
CA TYR A 421 2.57 25.52 -14.97
C TYR A 421 1.20 24.92 -14.63
N ASN A 422 1.13 23.99 -13.67
CA ASN A 422 -0.13 23.38 -13.26
C ASN A 422 -1.10 24.42 -12.66
N ILE A 423 -0.59 25.43 -11.94
CA ILE A 423 -1.40 26.55 -11.43
C ILE A 423 -1.99 27.38 -12.59
N LEU A 424 -1.16 27.72 -13.58
CA LEU A 424 -1.61 28.46 -14.77
C LEU A 424 -2.65 27.65 -15.57
N GLU A 425 -2.45 26.35 -15.69
CA GLU A 425 -3.40 25.45 -16.33
C GLU A 425 -4.75 25.48 -15.61
N GLY A 426 -4.77 25.35 -14.28
CA GLY A 426 -5.98 25.48 -13.47
C GLY A 426 -6.72 26.81 -13.67
N LEU A 427 -5.97 27.92 -13.69
CA LEU A 427 -6.49 29.26 -13.96
C LEU A 427 -7.14 29.40 -15.34
N THR A 428 -6.71 28.61 -16.33
CA THR A 428 -7.24 28.66 -17.71
C THR A 428 -8.46 27.76 -17.95
N ILE A 429 -8.76 26.85 -17.01
CA ILE A 429 -9.88 25.90 -17.14
C ILE A 429 -11.22 26.52 -16.69
N THR A 430 -11.19 27.59 -15.88
CA THR A 430 -12.43 28.25 -15.42
C THR A 430 -13.07 29.07 -16.55
N ASN A 431 -14.39 28.96 -16.75
CA ASN A 431 -15.11 29.59 -17.87
C ASN A 431 -15.00 31.14 -17.89
N ASP A 432 -14.75 31.77 -16.74
CA ASP A 432 -14.71 33.24 -16.59
C ASP A 432 -13.29 33.80 -16.45
N HIS A 433 -12.25 33.03 -16.81
CA HIS A 433 -10.87 33.50 -16.69
C HIS A 433 -10.55 34.64 -17.69
N PRO A 434 -9.66 35.58 -17.30
CA PRO A 434 -9.10 36.54 -18.24
C PRO A 434 -8.43 35.84 -19.43
N ASP A 435 -8.50 36.44 -20.62
CA ASP A 435 -7.74 35.98 -21.79
C ASP A 435 -6.24 36.20 -21.58
N TYR A 436 -5.58 35.24 -20.93
CA TYR A 436 -4.17 35.29 -20.58
C TYR A 436 -3.25 35.26 -21.81
N SER A 437 -3.74 34.85 -22.99
CA SER A 437 -2.97 34.90 -24.23
C SER A 437 -2.58 36.32 -24.64
N LYS A 438 -3.34 37.32 -24.15
CA LYS A 438 -3.07 38.75 -24.37
C LYS A 438 -2.29 39.40 -23.24
N ASP A 439 -1.95 38.66 -22.19
CA ASP A 439 -1.21 39.20 -21.06
C ASP A 439 0.25 39.53 -21.48
N PRO A 440 0.77 40.72 -21.18
CA PRO A 440 2.10 41.14 -21.63
C PRO A 440 3.25 40.36 -20.97
N VAL A 441 2.99 39.68 -19.86
CA VAL A 441 4.00 38.91 -19.10
C VAL A 441 3.93 37.43 -19.50
N ILE A 442 2.76 36.82 -19.40
CA ILE A 442 2.60 35.37 -19.59
C ILE A 442 2.01 34.96 -20.95
N GLY A 443 1.52 35.90 -21.77
CA GLY A 443 0.85 35.60 -23.04
C GLY A 443 1.71 34.85 -24.04
N LYS A 444 3.04 34.98 -23.97
CA LYS A 444 4.01 34.23 -24.79
C LYS A 444 4.00 32.70 -24.55
N TYR A 445 3.34 32.23 -23.50
CA TYR A 445 3.19 30.80 -23.18
C TYR A 445 1.88 30.21 -23.72
N PHE A 446 1.14 30.97 -24.53
CA PHE A 446 -0.08 30.54 -25.19
C PHE A 446 0.14 30.38 -26.70
N ASP A 447 -0.54 29.41 -27.30
CA ASP A 447 -0.50 29.17 -28.73
C ASP A 447 -1.36 30.19 -29.50
N GLY A 448 -1.31 30.13 -30.84
CA GLY A 448 -2.07 31.03 -31.71
C GLY A 448 -3.59 30.93 -31.58
N ASN A 449 -4.12 29.92 -30.87
CA ASN A 449 -5.54 29.76 -30.57
C ASN A 449 -5.89 30.23 -29.15
N GLY A 450 -4.93 30.80 -28.42
CA GLY A 450 -5.11 31.24 -27.04
C GLY A 450 -5.10 30.12 -26.01
N LYS A 451 -4.62 28.93 -26.37
CA LYS A 451 -4.49 27.78 -25.45
C LYS A 451 -3.11 27.75 -24.82
N LEU A 452 -3.01 27.44 -23.53
CA LEU A 452 -1.72 27.25 -22.85
C LEU A 452 -0.90 26.19 -23.58
N MET A 453 0.34 26.52 -23.95
CA MET A 453 1.30 25.59 -24.55
C MET A 453 1.61 24.46 -23.58
N SER A 454 1.92 23.25 -24.06
CA SER A 454 2.33 22.17 -23.15
C SER A 454 3.63 22.53 -22.41
N PHE A 455 3.83 21.97 -21.22
CA PHE A 455 5.06 22.17 -20.46
C PHE A 455 6.33 21.82 -21.28
N ASP A 456 6.29 20.75 -22.06
CA ASP A 456 7.39 20.37 -22.96
C ASP A 456 7.61 21.40 -24.08
N ALA A 457 6.56 22.03 -24.59
CA ALA A 457 6.68 23.09 -25.58
C ALA A 457 7.31 24.36 -24.98
N ILE A 458 6.96 24.72 -23.73
CA ILE A 458 7.60 25.83 -22.99
C ILE A 458 9.08 25.50 -22.74
N LYS A 459 9.38 24.28 -22.29
CA LYS A 459 10.75 23.77 -22.13
C LYS A 459 11.55 23.82 -23.43
N ALA A 460 10.91 23.61 -24.57
CA ALA A 460 11.56 23.61 -25.88
C ALA A 460 11.78 25.02 -26.48
N MET A 461 11.21 26.09 -25.91
CA MET A 461 11.26 27.44 -26.49
C MET A 461 12.68 27.98 -26.69
N ASP A 462 13.64 27.55 -25.87
CA ASP A 462 15.04 28.00 -25.97
C ASP A 462 15.97 27.03 -26.73
N GLY A 463 15.44 25.88 -27.21
CA GLY A 463 16.21 24.84 -27.89
C GLY A 463 17.28 24.14 -27.04
N ARG A 464 17.33 24.39 -25.72
CA ARG A 464 18.38 23.93 -24.78
C ARG A 464 17.80 23.21 -23.57
N ASN A 465 16.82 22.32 -23.80
CA ASN A 465 16.15 21.54 -22.75
C ASN A 465 15.58 22.38 -21.59
N GLY A 466 15.25 23.67 -21.82
CA GLY A 466 14.54 24.54 -20.88
C GLY A 466 15.40 25.26 -19.84
N GLN A 467 16.73 25.31 -20.02
CA GLN A 467 17.62 25.98 -19.07
C GLN A 467 17.29 27.47 -18.86
N THR A 468 16.84 28.16 -19.90
CA THR A 468 16.46 29.58 -19.84
C THR A 468 14.95 29.73 -19.82
N SER A 469 14.23 28.99 -20.66
CA SER A 469 12.78 29.17 -20.80
C SER A 469 11.99 28.81 -19.53
N LEU A 470 12.42 27.82 -18.75
CA LEU A 470 11.76 27.46 -17.48
C LEU A 470 12.07 28.46 -16.35
N VAL A 471 13.26 29.07 -16.37
CA VAL A 471 13.63 30.14 -15.42
C VAL A 471 12.82 31.39 -15.71
N ASP A 472 12.74 31.80 -16.98
CA ASP A 472 11.92 32.92 -17.43
C ASP A 472 10.44 32.67 -17.10
N PHE A 473 9.93 31.47 -17.38
CA PHE A 473 8.56 31.09 -17.03
C PHE A 473 8.30 31.23 -15.53
N GLY A 474 9.23 30.76 -14.69
CA GLY A 474 9.14 30.92 -13.25
C GLY A 474 9.08 32.39 -12.81
N GLY A 475 9.94 33.24 -13.38
CA GLY A 475 9.97 34.68 -13.08
C GLY A 475 8.72 35.42 -13.54
N ASP A 476 8.20 35.09 -14.71
CA ASP A 476 6.99 35.70 -15.28
C ASP A 476 5.74 35.30 -14.50
N MET A 477 5.62 34.04 -14.11
CA MET A 477 4.56 33.57 -13.22
C MET A 477 4.58 34.28 -11.87
N MET A 478 5.76 34.42 -11.25
CA MET A 478 5.93 35.18 -10.01
C MET A 478 5.63 36.66 -10.16
N THR A 479 5.86 37.24 -11.34
CA THR A 479 5.51 38.64 -11.63
C THR A 479 4.00 38.82 -11.74
N LYS A 480 3.30 37.88 -12.39
CA LYS A 480 1.87 37.98 -12.63
C LYS A 480 1.01 37.57 -11.44
N PHE A 481 1.37 36.49 -10.75
CA PHE A 481 0.54 35.83 -9.73
C PHE A 481 1.19 35.82 -8.33
N LYS A 482 2.04 36.81 -8.05
CA LYS A 482 2.79 36.92 -6.79
C LYS A 482 1.96 36.62 -5.55
N ASP A 483 0.77 37.20 -5.45
CA ASP A 483 -0.09 37.14 -4.27
C ASP A 483 -0.65 35.73 -4.00
N SER A 484 -0.80 34.90 -5.04
CA SER A 484 -1.19 33.49 -4.90
C SER A 484 0.02 32.57 -4.76
N LEU A 485 1.13 32.88 -5.45
CA LEU A 485 2.32 32.02 -5.47
C LEU A 485 3.19 32.13 -4.22
N LEU A 486 3.26 33.30 -3.58
CA LEU A 486 4.04 33.45 -2.34
C LEU A 486 3.47 32.60 -1.19
N PRO A 487 2.17 32.68 -0.85
CA PRO A 487 1.59 31.82 0.18
C PRO A 487 1.70 30.34 -0.18
N TYR A 488 1.50 29.99 -1.46
CA TYR A 488 1.67 28.62 -1.93
C TYR A 488 3.09 28.08 -1.71
N ASN A 489 4.12 28.85 -2.09
CA ASN A 489 5.51 28.43 -1.90
C ASN A 489 5.89 28.32 -0.41
N ALA A 490 5.36 29.21 0.44
CA ALA A 490 5.55 29.10 1.89
C ALA A 490 4.93 27.80 2.42
N GLY A 491 3.69 27.49 2.03
CA GLY A 491 3.06 26.21 2.38
C GLY A 491 3.86 25.02 1.86
N TRP A 492 4.30 25.05 0.60
CA TRP A 492 5.14 23.98 0.01
C TRP A 492 6.39 23.70 0.85
N GLN A 493 7.09 24.75 1.29
CA GLN A 493 8.26 24.64 2.15
C GLN A 493 7.90 24.07 3.53
N ASP A 494 6.86 24.60 4.17
CA ASP A 494 6.41 24.13 5.48
C ASP A 494 5.96 22.65 5.44
N GLY A 495 5.42 22.20 4.31
CA GLY A 495 5.05 20.79 4.10
C GLY A 495 6.25 19.84 3.93
N HIS A 496 7.42 20.35 3.53
CA HIS A 496 8.66 19.59 3.40
C HIS A 496 9.44 19.46 4.71
N ASP A 497 9.32 20.45 5.59
CA ASP A 497 10.07 20.47 6.84
C ASP A 497 9.49 19.42 7.81
N GLU A 498 10.24 18.33 8.06
CA GLU A 498 9.86 17.27 9.01
C GLU A 498 9.54 17.82 10.43
N SER A 499 10.02 19.02 10.77
CA SER A 499 9.70 19.72 12.02
C SER A 499 8.28 20.30 12.09
N GLY A 500 7.54 20.33 10.99
CA GLY A 500 6.17 20.84 10.90
C GLY A 500 5.09 19.83 11.30
N PHE A 501 5.45 18.57 11.54
CA PHE A 501 4.54 17.52 12.01
C PHE A 501 4.26 17.65 13.52
N HIS A 502 3.62 18.76 13.90
CA HIS A 502 3.04 18.84 15.24
C HIS A 502 1.74 18.04 15.29
N PRO A 503 1.55 17.16 16.31
CA PRO A 503 0.25 16.56 16.54
C PRO A 503 -0.76 17.68 16.82
N ARG A 504 -1.86 17.68 16.07
CA ARG A 504 -3.04 18.51 16.38
C ARG A 504 -3.99 17.77 17.28
#